data_AF-A0A662TT08-F1
#
_entry.id   AF-A0A662TT08-F1
#
_cell.length_a   1.000
_cell.length_b   1.000
_cell.length_c   1.000
_cell.angle_alpha   90.00
_cell.angle_beta   90.00
_cell.angle_gamma   90.00
#
_symmetry.space_group_name_H-M   'P 1'
#
loop_
_entity.id
_entity.type
_entity.pdbx_description
1 polymer ?
#
loop_
_entity_poly.entity_id
_entity_poly.type
_entity_poly.pdbx_seq_one_letter_code
_entity_poly.pdbx_strand_id
1 'polypeptide(L)'
;MTYRIQLTVYIPLPNPLLLNAVFAAIEPEVRALPEVSKRSTASVSIDGTRLVLHLEATDFSAMRAAMNSFLRWIAAITDAVSAVESIERRTESAGKSTREASASST
;
A
#
# COMPACT_ATOMS: atom_id res chain seq x y z
N MET A 1 -6.85 30.68 -17.22
CA MET A 1 -7.39 30.31 -15.89
C MET A 1 -7.08 28.84 -15.69
N THR A 2 -6.06 28.50 -14.90
CA THR A 2 -5.63 27.11 -14.70
C THR A 2 -6.47 26.52 -13.58
N TYR A 3 -7.46 25.69 -13.91
CA TYR A 3 -8.19 24.93 -12.90
C TYR A 3 -7.36 23.71 -12.51
N ARG A 4 -7.35 23.37 -11.22
CA ARG A 4 -6.77 22.12 -10.72
C ARG A 4 -7.88 21.29 -10.09
N ILE A 5 -7.96 20.04 -10.50
CA ILE A 5 -8.89 19.05 -10.00
C ILE A 5 -8.27 18.44 -8.76
N GLN A 6 -9.06 18.30 -7.70
CA GLN A 6 -8.67 17.78 -6.41
C GLN A 6 -9.41 16.46 -6.16
N LEU A 7 -8.71 15.44 -5.67
CA LEU A 7 -9.30 14.16 -5.29
C LEU A 7 -8.67 13.68 -3.99
N THR A 8 -9.51 13.24 -3.06
CA THR A 8 -9.06 12.58 -1.83
C THR A 8 -9.68 11.18 -1.77
N VAL A 9 -8.85 10.17 -1.54
CA VAL A 9 -9.26 8.78 -1.40
C VAL A 9 -8.92 8.29 0.00
N TYR A 10 -9.92 7.75 0.70
CA TYR A 10 -9.76 7.16 2.02
C TYR A 10 -9.78 5.63 1.89
N ILE A 11 -8.69 4.99 2.29
CA ILE A 11 -8.48 3.56 2.11
C ILE A 11 -8.36 2.91 3.50
N PRO A 12 -9.44 2.30 4.02
CA PRO A 12 -9.34 1.56 5.27
C PRO A 12 -8.50 0.29 5.05
N LEU A 13 -7.53 0.08 5.94
CA LEU A 13 -6.69 -1.13 5.94
C LEU A 13 -6.99 -1.97 7.18
N PRO A 14 -6.97 -3.31 7.07
CA PRO A 14 -7.48 -4.21 8.10
C PRO A 14 -6.68 -4.20 9.40
N ASN A 15 -5.39 -3.86 9.34
CA ASN A 15 -4.56 -3.80 10.53
C ASN A 15 -3.46 -2.71 10.44
N PRO A 16 -2.91 -2.25 11.58
CA PRO A 16 -1.90 -1.19 11.61
C PRO A 16 -0.57 -1.56 10.95
N LEU A 17 -0.18 -2.84 10.94
CA LEU A 17 1.08 -3.27 10.32
C LEU A 17 1.02 -3.11 8.80
N LEU A 18 -0.07 -3.57 8.18
CA LEU A 18 -0.31 -3.39 6.75
C LEU A 18 -0.44 -1.90 6.39
N LEU A 19 -1.11 -1.10 7.22
CA LEU A 19 -1.18 0.35 7.04
C LEU A 19 0.20 1.01 6.98
N ASN A 20 1.06 0.69 7.96
CA ASN A 20 2.42 1.20 8.01
C ASN A 20 3.27 0.70 6.83
N ALA A 21 3.13 -0.57 6.44
CA ALA A 21 3.84 -1.14 5.31
C ALA A 21 3.47 -0.45 3.99
N VAL A 22 2.18 -0.25 3.73
CA VAL A 22 1.68 0.45 2.54
C VAL A 22 2.15 1.90 2.54
N PHE A 23 2.04 2.60 3.67
CA PHE A 23 2.50 3.99 3.79
C PHE A 23 4.01 4.09 3.49
N ALA A 24 4.84 3.30 4.16
CA ALA A 24 6.30 3.34 4.02
C ALA A 24 6.77 3.01 2.59
N ALA A 25 6.04 2.14 1.88
CA ALA A 25 6.36 1.79 0.50
C ALA A 25 5.99 2.90 -0.50
N ILE A 26 4.91 3.67 -0.27
CA ILE A 26 4.41 4.69 -1.20
C ILE A 26 5.04 6.05 -0.97
N GLU A 27 5.32 6.40 0.29
CA GLU A 27 5.90 7.67 0.69
C GLU A 27 7.14 8.12 -0.15
N PRO A 28 8.13 7.26 -0.46
CA PRO A 28 9.25 7.65 -1.31
C PRO A 28 8.84 7.96 -2.76
N GLU A 29 7.88 7.22 -3.33
CA GLU A 29 7.41 7.43 -4.70
C GLU A 29 6.69 8.76 -4.86
N VAL A 30 5.94 9.16 -3.84
CA VAL A 30 5.26 10.47 -3.79
C VAL A 30 6.29 11.62 -3.77
N ARG A 31 7.37 11.47 -2.99
CA ARG A 31 8.44 12.48 -2.87
C ARG A 31 9.38 12.54 -4.07
N ALA A 32 9.61 11.42 -4.74
CA ALA A 32 10.57 11.32 -5.85
C ALA A 32 10.10 12.00 -7.14
N LEU A 33 8.82 12.37 -7.24
CA LEU A 33 8.29 13.00 -8.44
C LEU A 33 8.86 14.44 -8.58
N PRO A 34 9.50 14.82 -9.71
CA PRO A 34 10.02 16.18 -9.91
C PRO A 34 8.92 17.23 -10.13
N GLU A 35 8.93 18.32 -9.36
CA GLU A 35 7.87 19.35 -9.38
C GLU A 35 7.74 20.14 -10.69
N VAL A 36 8.84 20.29 -11.42
CA VAL A 36 8.97 21.21 -12.57
C VAL A 36 8.15 20.79 -13.81
N SER A 37 7.64 19.54 -13.87
CA SER A 37 6.88 19.02 -15.03
C SER A 37 5.50 18.42 -14.72
N LYS A 38 5.02 18.54 -13.47
CA LYS A 38 3.89 17.74 -13.00
C LYS A 38 2.52 18.30 -13.44
N ARG A 39 1.89 17.58 -14.38
CA ARG A 39 0.43 17.68 -14.64
C ARG A 39 -0.41 17.10 -13.50
N SER A 40 0.22 16.38 -12.56
CA SER A 40 -0.40 15.89 -11.32
C SER A 40 0.57 15.86 -10.14
N THR A 41 0.07 16.17 -8.94
CA THR A 41 0.75 16.06 -7.65
C THR A 41 0.02 15.04 -6.78
N ALA A 42 0.74 14.43 -5.85
CA ALA A 42 0.18 13.48 -4.90
C ALA A 42 0.75 13.74 -3.51
N SER A 43 -0.02 13.43 -2.47
CA SER A 43 0.47 13.28 -1.11
C SER A 43 -0.23 12.10 -0.44
N VAL A 44 0.46 11.47 0.52
CA VAL A 44 -0.07 10.34 1.28
C VAL A 44 0.10 10.61 2.77
N SER A 45 -0.90 10.27 3.57
CA SER A 45 -0.87 10.39 5.04
C SER A 45 -1.65 9.25 5.69
N ILE A 46 -1.53 9.14 7.01
CA ILE A 46 -2.29 8.19 7.83
C ILE A 46 -3.28 8.98 8.68
N ASP A 47 -4.54 8.54 8.68
CA ASP A 47 -5.61 9.04 9.56
C ASP A 47 -6.24 7.85 10.31
N GLY A 48 -5.84 7.69 11.58
CA GLY A 48 -6.28 6.57 12.42
C GLY A 48 -5.93 5.22 11.82
N THR A 49 -6.94 4.51 11.30
CA THR A 49 -6.83 3.17 10.70
C THR A 49 -6.88 3.20 9.16
N ARG A 50 -6.73 4.38 8.54
CA ARG A 50 -6.91 4.58 7.11
C ARG A 50 -5.70 5.26 6.49
N LEU A 51 -5.38 4.87 5.27
CA LEU A 51 -4.48 5.61 4.41
C LEU A 51 -5.28 6.71 3.68
N VAL A 52 -4.76 7.92 3.65
CA VAL A 52 -5.36 9.05 2.94
C VAL A 52 -4.44 9.41 1.77
N LEU A 53 -4.97 9.29 0.56
CA LEU A 53 -4.30 9.68 -0.68
C LEU A 53 -4.93 10.96 -1.22
N HIS A 54 -4.16 12.04 -1.30
CA HIS A 54 -4.56 13.27 -1.95
C HIS A 54 -3.89 13.37 -3.32
N LEU A 55 -4.67 13.72 -4.33
CA LEU A 55 -4.22 13.91 -5.70
C LEU A 55 -4.71 15.25 -6.21
N GLU A 56 -3.85 15.95 -6.95
CA GLU A 56 -4.22 17.15 -7.67
C GLU A 56 -3.76 17.04 -9.12
N ALA A 57 -4.55 17.51 -10.08
CA ALA A 57 -4.18 17.43 -11.49
C ALA A 57 -4.72 18.61 -12.31
N THR A 58 -4.11 18.91 -13.45
CA THR A 58 -4.56 19.97 -14.37
C THR A 58 -5.78 19.58 -15.20
N ASP A 59 -6.04 18.29 -15.35
CA ASP A 59 -7.11 17.75 -16.18
C ASP A 59 -7.50 16.33 -15.72
N PHE A 60 -8.66 15.85 -16.18
CA PHE A 60 -9.19 14.55 -15.80
C PHE A 60 -8.36 13.37 -16.31
N SER A 61 -7.60 13.56 -17.40
CA SER A 61 -6.74 12.51 -17.95
C SER A 61 -5.54 12.27 -17.04
N ALA A 62 -4.86 13.35 -16.65
CA ALA A 62 -3.78 13.32 -15.66
C ALA A 62 -4.27 12.81 -14.30
N MET A 63 -5.47 13.22 -13.86
CA MET A 63 -6.08 12.70 -12.62
C MET A 63 -6.30 11.19 -12.69
N ARG A 64 -6.92 10.68 -13.78
CA ARG A 64 -7.14 9.24 -13.97
C ARG A 64 -5.83 8.45 -13.99
N ALA A 65 -4.81 8.97 -14.67
CA ALA A 65 -3.50 8.34 -14.75
C ALA A 65 -2.84 8.24 -13.37
N ALA A 66 -2.86 9.33 -12.59
CA ALA A 66 -2.34 9.35 -11.23
C ALA A 66 -3.11 8.38 -10.32
N MET A 67 -4.44 8.49 -10.29
CA MET A 67 -5.30 7.63 -9.48
C MET A 67 -5.08 6.14 -9.77
N ASN A 68 -5.10 5.75 -11.04
CA ASN A 68 -4.90 4.34 -11.41
C ASN A 68 -3.51 3.82 -11.03
N SER A 69 -2.48 4.68 -11.07
CA SER A 69 -1.12 4.28 -10.72
C SER A 69 -0.99 4.02 -9.22
N PHE A 70 -1.43 4.96 -8.39
CA PHE A 70 -1.36 4.82 -6.93
C PHE A 70 -2.24 3.68 -6.41
N LEU A 71 -3.50 3.58 -6.88
CA LEU A 71 -4.38 2.49 -6.45
C LEU A 71 -3.82 1.12 -6.83
N ARG A 72 -3.18 1.00 -8.01
CA ARG A 72 -2.52 -0.24 -8.42
C ARG A 72 -1.31 -0.57 -7.55
N TRP A 73 -0.49 0.42 -7.17
CA TRP A 73 0.62 0.19 -6.24
C TRP A 73 0.12 -0.26 -4.87
N ILE A 74 -0.92 0.39 -4.34
CA ILE A 74 -1.54 0.01 -3.05
C ILE A 74 -2.03 -1.43 -3.09
N ALA A 75 -2.72 -1.83 -4.16
CA ALA A 75 -3.17 -3.21 -4.35
C ALA A 75 -1.98 -4.19 -4.40
N ALA A 76 -0.96 -3.89 -5.20
CA ALA A 76 0.23 -4.74 -5.34
C ALA A 76 0.98 -4.93 -4.01
N ILE A 77 1.12 -3.87 -3.20
CA ILE A 77 1.76 -3.97 -1.88
C ILE A 77 0.91 -4.85 -0.95
N THR A 78 -0.41 -4.66 -0.96
CA THR A 78 -1.34 -5.44 -0.13
C THR A 78 -1.30 -6.93 -0.48
N ASP A 79 -1.26 -7.25 -1.77
CA ASP A 79 -1.14 -8.62 -2.26
C ASP A 79 0.22 -9.24 -1.89
N ALA A 80 1.31 -8.47 -2.01
CA ALA A 80 2.65 -8.92 -1.65
C ALA A 80 2.76 -9.25 -0.15
N VAL A 81 2.25 -8.38 0.73
CA VAL A 81 2.23 -8.63 2.18
C VAL A 81 1.41 -9.89 2.49
N SER A 82 0.22 -10.01 1.90
CA SER A 82 -0.66 -11.17 2.09
C SER A 82 0.00 -12.47 1.63
N ALA A 83 0.75 -12.42 0.52
CA ALA A 83 1.50 -13.57 0.02
C ALA A 83 2.60 -14.00 0.99
N VAL A 84 3.38 -13.05 1.54
CA VAL A 84 4.44 -13.34 2.53
C VAL A 84 3.85 -13.94 3.81
N GLU A 85 2.77 -13.36 4.35
CA GLU A 85 2.08 -13.92 5.51
C GLU A 85 1.59 -15.36 5.27
N SER A 86 1.15 -15.66 4.05
CA SER A 86 0.70 -17.01 3.69
C SER A 86 1.85 -18.03 3.67
N ILE A 87 3.06 -17.60 3.34
CA ILE A 87 4.26 -18.43 3.33
C ILE A 87 4.68 -18.72 4.78
N GLU A 88 4.71 -17.72 5.65
CA GLU A 88 5.04 -17.87 7.07
C GLU A 88 4.11 -18.84 7.79
N ARG A 89 2.79 -18.74 7.58
CA ARG A 89 1.83 -19.68 8.18
C ARG A 89 2.09 -21.14 7.76
N ARG A 90 2.57 -21.37 6.54
CA ARG A 90 2.89 -22.73 6.04
C ARG A 90 4.17 -23.26 6.68
N THR A 91 5.19 -22.43 6.84
CA THR A 91 6.47 -22.84 7.45
C THR A 91 6.30 -23.15 8.94
N GLU A 92 5.49 -22.37 9.66
CA GLU A 92 5.15 -22.62 11.07
C GLU A 92 4.37 -23.93 11.27
N SER A 93 3.39 -24.20 10.40
CA SER A 93 2.62 -25.45 10.44
C SER A 93 3.47 -26.69 10.14
N ALA A 94 4.46 -26.59 9.24
CA ALA A 94 5.39 -27.67 8.94
C ALA A 94 6.38 -27.93 10.09
N GLY A 95 6.83 -26.86 10.76
CA GLY A 95 7.72 -26.95 11.93
C GLY A 95 7.06 -27.60 13.16
N LYS A 96 5.75 -27.37 13.36
CA LYS A 96 5.00 -27.94 14.49
C LYS A 96 4.75 -29.45 14.35
N SER A 97 4.44 -29.92 13.13
CA SER A 97 4.28 -31.35 12.82
C SER A 97 5.56 -32.16 13.04
N THR A 98 6.74 -31.56 12.84
CA THR A 98 8.03 -32.26 13.01
C THR A 98 8.41 -32.43 14.48
N ARG A 99 8.01 -31.49 15.36
CA ARG A 99 8.32 -31.53 16.80
C ARG A 99 7.42 -32.48 17.60
N GLU A 100 6.17 -32.68 17.18
CA GLU A 100 5.25 -33.60 17.84
C GLU A 100 5.62 -35.08 17.59
N ALA A 101 6.18 -35.41 16.40
CA ALA A 101 6.67 -36.75 16.10
C ALA A 101 7.89 -37.17 16.94
N SER A 102 8.72 -36.22 17.39
CA SER A 102 9.89 -36.51 18.23
C SER A 102 9.59 -36.65 19.72
N ALA A 103 8.41 -36.26 20.19
CA ALA A 103 8.03 -36.27 21.60
C ALA A 103 7.20 -37.50 22.03
N SER A 104 6.76 -38.33 21.09
CA SER A 104 5.96 -39.55 21.37
C SER A 104 6.78 -40.85 21.43
N SER A 105 8.11 -40.75 21.36
CA SER A 105 9.04 -41.88 21.45
C SER A 105 9.96 -41.71 22.67
N THR A 106 9.39 -41.69 23.87
CA THR A 106 10.09 -41.88 25.16
C THR A 106 9.08 -42.49 26.13
#